data_AF-A0A319DAL6-F1
#
_entry.id   AF-A0A319DAL6-F1
#
_cell.length_a   1.000
_cell.length_b   1.000
_cell.length_c   1.000
_cell.angle_alpha   90.00
_cell.angle_beta   90.00
_cell.angle_gamma   90.00
#
_symmetry.space_group_name_H-M   'P 1'
#
loop_
_entity.id
_entity.type
_entity.pdbx_description
1 polymer ?
#
loop_
_entity_poly.entity_id
_entity_poly.type
_entity_poly.pdbx_seq_one_letter_code
_entity_poly.pdbx_strand_id
1 'polypeptide(L)'
;MNPTTAAHEKPTTNDPVPAPSSTDDSIDPVDSSTIDYAAYQINPVESSTTADYGSFGPLAHVNTAETQFPAFAGELQPGLWRPPKRQMANPAPLGLCGFALTTFLLGTINMQTRGITVPNIIVGPAMAYGGLVQLLAGMWEMAAGNTFGATALSSYGGFWISLSIIFIPGGFNIQSALIKADNGSTEMFYDSFGLFLMGWFIFTFLLWICTLRSTFAFCILFFVVDVALLLLGIGYLHRDAEGAPNAPVIKAGGFFALLGAFDAWYVALAGILDDSNSFFLIPVWHFPWSEKGRESRRRDLEKQASGV
;
A
#
# COMPACT_ATOMS: atom_id res chain seq x y z
N MET A 1 -89.57 -14.68 22.65
CA MET A 1 -89.66 -15.69 21.57
C MET A 1 -88.35 -15.64 20.80
N ASN A 2 -87.61 -16.74 20.88
CA ASN A 2 -86.62 -17.17 19.88
C ASN A 2 -87.34 -17.28 18.50
N PRO A 3 -86.70 -17.43 17.31
CA PRO A 3 -85.37 -18.04 17.16
C PRO A 3 -84.53 -17.62 15.90
N THR A 4 -83.28 -18.13 15.86
CA THR A 4 -82.56 -18.82 14.74
C THR A 4 -82.65 -18.26 13.29
N THR A 5 -81.65 -18.34 12.40
CA THR A 5 -80.69 -19.42 12.12
C THR A 5 -79.71 -18.95 11.02
N ALA A 6 -78.47 -19.47 11.08
CA ALA A 6 -77.56 -19.89 10.00
C ALA A 6 -77.65 -19.27 8.58
N ALA A 7 -76.49 -18.89 8.02
CA ALA A 7 -75.86 -19.64 6.92
C ALA A 7 -74.50 -19.04 6.52
N HIS A 8 -73.61 -19.94 6.09
CA HIS A 8 -72.31 -19.73 5.47
C HIS A 8 -72.33 -18.79 4.26
N GLU A 9 -71.32 -17.92 4.16
CA GLU A 9 -70.73 -17.53 2.87
C GLU A 9 -69.31 -16.97 3.07
N LYS A 10 -68.34 -17.51 2.33
CA LYS A 10 -67.01 -16.93 2.13
C LYS A 10 -67.14 -16.09 0.85
N PRO A 11 -66.65 -14.85 0.79
CA PRO A 11 -65.47 -14.63 -0.04
C PRO A 11 -64.57 -13.45 0.38
N THR A 12 -63.36 -13.49 -0.20
CA THR A 12 -62.42 -12.39 -0.51
C THR A 12 -62.81 -10.95 -0.18
N THR A 13 -61.88 -10.15 0.37
CA THR A 13 -61.38 -8.85 -0.17
C THR A 13 -60.64 -8.05 0.92
N ASN A 14 -59.60 -7.35 0.46
CA ASN A 14 -59.15 -5.98 0.79
C ASN A 14 -59.38 -5.38 2.20
N ASP A 15 -58.25 -4.92 2.74
CA ASP A 15 -57.96 -3.67 3.49
C ASP A 15 -58.67 -3.36 4.83
N PRO A 16 -57.92 -2.73 5.76
CA PRO A 16 -58.22 -1.34 6.15
C PRO A 16 -56.94 -0.46 6.22
N VAL A 17 -56.85 0.74 5.62
CA VAL A 17 -57.52 2.04 5.94
C VAL A 17 -57.12 2.56 7.35
N PRO A 18 -56.86 3.86 7.61
CA PRO A 18 -56.27 4.97 6.84
C PRO A 18 -55.30 5.88 7.68
N ALA A 19 -54.85 6.99 7.07
CA ALA A 19 -53.91 8.02 7.52
C ALA A 19 -54.31 8.84 8.78
N PRO A 20 -53.36 9.68 9.28
CA PRO A 20 -53.51 11.15 9.15
C PRO A 20 -52.14 11.80 8.81
N SER A 21 -51.95 13.04 8.37
CA SER A 21 -52.78 14.19 8.02
C SER A 21 -51.84 15.22 7.34
N SER A 22 -52.36 15.93 6.35
CA SER A 22 -51.78 17.06 5.59
C SER A 22 -51.08 18.13 6.46
N THR A 23 -49.95 18.70 6.03
CA THR A 23 -49.78 19.97 5.28
C THR A 23 -48.26 20.26 5.33
N ASP A 24 -47.53 20.86 4.37
CA ASP A 24 -47.77 22.05 3.55
C ASP A 24 -46.72 22.11 2.42
N ASP A 25 -47.03 22.91 1.39
CA ASP A 25 -46.36 23.05 0.09
C ASP A 25 -44.96 23.68 0.11
N SER A 26 -44.05 23.20 -0.76
CA SER A 26 -43.24 24.01 -1.72
C SER A 26 -42.09 23.17 -2.32
N ILE A 27 -42.22 22.81 -3.59
CA ILE A 27 -41.12 22.30 -4.42
C ILE A 27 -40.66 23.44 -5.31
N ASP A 28 -39.46 23.97 -5.06
CA ASP A 28 -38.68 24.67 -6.08
C ASP A 28 -37.79 23.64 -6.81
N PRO A 29 -37.69 23.68 -8.15
CA PRO A 29 -36.82 22.78 -8.89
C PRO A 29 -35.37 23.29 -8.80
N VAL A 30 -34.50 22.56 -8.11
CA VAL A 30 -33.06 22.83 -8.17
C VAL A 30 -32.49 22.26 -9.47
N ASP A 31 -32.05 23.20 -10.30
CA ASP A 31 -31.22 23.09 -11.50
C ASP A 31 -30.10 22.03 -11.38
N SER A 32 -30.01 21.13 -12.36
CA SER A 32 -29.14 19.95 -12.37
C SER A 32 -27.69 20.24 -12.81
N SER A 33 -27.18 21.45 -12.59
CA SER A 33 -25.90 21.89 -13.16
C SER A 33 -24.74 22.14 -12.18
N THR A 34 -24.80 21.65 -10.95
CA THR A 34 -23.63 21.60 -10.04
C THR A 34 -23.62 20.35 -9.17
N ILE A 35 -23.06 19.24 -9.66
CA ILE A 35 -22.59 18.14 -8.82
C ILE A 35 -21.12 18.40 -8.49
N ASP A 36 -20.88 18.90 -7.28
CA ASP A 36 -19.55 19.07 -6.71
C ASP A 36 -19.10 17.72 -6.13
N TYR A 37 -18.19 17.02 -6.80
CA TYR A 37 -17.71 15.68 -6.41
C TYR A 37 -16.67 15.68 -5.27
N ALA A 38 -16.64 16.71 -4.43
CA ALA A 38 -15.58 16.92 -3.45
C ALA A 38 -16.12 17.18 -2.03
N ALA A 39 -16.63 16.14 -1.36
CA ALA A 39 -16.59 16.04 0.11
C ALA A 39 -17.15 14.69 0.60
N TYR A 40 -16.31 13.65 0.63
CA TYR A 40 -16.48 12.58 1.63
C TYR A 40 -15.14 12.37 2.32
N GLN A 41 -14.68 13.40 3.03
CA GLN A 41 -13.62 13.27 4.01
C GLN A 41 -14.23 12.70 5.29
N ILE A 42 -13.96 11.42 5.55
CA ILE A 42 -14.13 10.84 6.87
C ILE A 42 -13.07 11.50 7.76
N ASN A 43 -13.50 12.40 8.63
CA ASN A 43 -12.63 12.92 9.69
C ASN A 43 -12.25 11.75 10.62
N PRO A 44 -10.96 11.55 10.94
CA PRO A 44 -10.59 10.61 11.99
C PRO A 44 -11.08 11.22 13.32
N VAL A 45 -12.02 10.53 13.97
CA VAL A 45 -12.41 10.86 15.34
C VAL A 45 -11.19 10.62 16.23
N GLU A 46 -10.64 11.69 16.80
CA GLU A 46 -9.70 11.59 17.91
C GLU A 46 -10.39 10.86 19.06
N SER A 47 -10.14 9.56 19.19
CA SER A 47 -10.55 8.81 20.36
C SER A 47 -9.65 9.24 21.53
N SER A 48 -10.14 10.17 22.35
CA SER A 48 -9.55 10.52 23.64
C SER A 48 -9.57 9.28 24.54
N THR A 49 -8.48 8.52 24.56
CA THR A 49 -8.30 7.38 25.45
C THR A 49 -7.95 7.88 26.86
N THR A 50 -8.95 8.05 27.70
CA THR A 50 -8.90 7.89 29.17
C THR A 50 -10.33 7.92 29.73
N ALA A 51 -11.14 6.93 29.39
CA ALA A 51 -12.33 6.64 30.19
C ALA A 51 -11.87 5.84 31.41
N ASP A 52 -11.74 6.55 32.52
CA ASP A 52 -11.41 6.05 33.85
C ASP A 52 -12.40 4.94 34.26
N TYR A 53 -11.91 3.69 34.30
CA TYR A 53 -12.74 2.49 34.46
C TYR A 53 -13.22 2.25 35.90
N GLY A 54 -13.02 3.20 36.81
CA GLY A 54 -13.44 3.11 38.22
C GLY A 54 -14.74 3.85 38.57
N SER A 55 -15.31 4.66 37.66
CA SER A 55 -16.32 5.67 38.03
C SER A 55 -17.66 5.53 37.30
N PHE A 56 -18.16 4.30 37.10
CA PHE A 56 -19.50 4.10 36.58
C PHE A 56 -20.34 3.25 37.55
N GLY A 57 -21.33 3.88 38.16
CA GLY A 57 -22.31 3.21 39.02
C GLY A 57 -23.18 2.23 38.23
N PRO A 58 -23.92 1.32 38.90
CA PRO A 58 -24.64 0.21 38.29
C PRO A 58 -25.80 0.60 37.35
N LEU A 59 -26.01 1.89 37.08
CA LEU A 59 -27.04 2.44 36.20
C LEU A 59 -26.48 3.37 35.11
N ALA A 60 -25.16 3.41 34.90
CA ALA A 60 -24.58 4.21 33.83
C ALA A 60 -24.94 3.59 32.46
N HIS A 61 -25.83 4.24 31.72
CA HIS A 61 -26.19 3.87 30.35
C HIS A 61 -25.05 4.33 29.42
N VAL A 62 -24.01 3.50 29.28
CA VAL A 62 -22.94 3.74 28.31
C VAL A 62 -23.52 3.43 26.93
N ASN A 63 -23.56 4.42 26.04
CA ASN A 63 -24.10 4.25 24.69
C ASN A 63 -23.12 3.42 23.85
N THR A 64 -23.25 2.09 23.88
CA THR A 64 -22.35 1.17 23.16
C THR A 64 -22.71 1.00 21.68
N ALA A 65 -23.80 1.61 21.22
CA ALA A 65 -24.30 1.49 19.85
C ALA A 65 -23.30 2.03 18.80
N GLU A 66 -22.48 3.01 19.15
CA GLU A 66 -21.46 3.57 18.25
C GLU A 66 -20.25 2.63 18.05
N THR A 67 -20.13 1.54 18.82
CA THR A 67 -19.00 0.60 18.76
C THR A 67 -19.36 -0.80 18.26
N GLN A 68 -20.58 -0.98 17.76
CA GLN A 68 -21.12 -2.29 17.37
C GLN A 68 -21.71 -2.22 15.96
N PHE A 69 -21.10 -2.94 15.02
CA PHE A 69 -21.66 -3.08 13.67
C PHE A 69 -22.83 -4.07 13.69
N PRO A 70 -23.94 -3.79 12.97
CA PRO A 70 -25.05 -4.72 12.83
C PRO A 70 -24.63 -5.95 12.02
N ALA A 71 -25.24 -7.10 12.29
CA ALA A 71 -24.97 -8.32 11.52
C ALA A 71 -25.34 -8.11 10.04
N PHE A 72 -24.35 -8.27 9.15
CA PHE A 72 -24.51 -8.06 7.71
C PHE A 72 -23.94 -9.24 6.93
N ALA A 73 -24.76 -9.82 6.04
CA ALA A 73 -24.42 -11.04 5.32
C ALA A 73 -23.29 -10.85 4.27
N GLY A 74 -23.07 -9.62 3.77
CA GLY A 74 -21.99 -9.32 2.82
C GLY A 74 -20.58 -9.31 3.44
N GLU A 75 -20.49 -9.27 4.78
CA GLU A 75 -19.21 -9.35 5.53
C GLU A 75 -19.04 -10.70 6.27
N LEU A 76 -19.95 -11.67 6.04
CA LEU A 76 -19.96 -13.00 6.69
C LEU A 76 -19.87 -12.96 8.23
N GLN A 77 -20.53 -11.98 8.87
CA GLN A 77 -20.54 -11.84 10.33
C GLN A 77 -21.90 -12.24 10.93
N PRO A 78 -21.97 -13.35 11.69
CA PRO A 78 -23.24 -13.89 12.18
C PRO A 78 -23.79 -13.21 13.46
N GLY A 79 -23.22 -12.09 13.94
CA GLY A 79 -23.72 -11.41 15.15
C GLY A 79 -22.97 -10.13 15.54
N LEU A 80 -23.39 -9.53 16.67
CA LEU A 80 -22.73 -8.36 17.29
C LEU A 80 -21.27 -8.70 17.59
N TRP A 81 -20.34 -8.13 16.81
CA TRP A 81 -18.92 -8.38 16.96
C TRP A 81 -18.20 -7.09 17.35
N ARG A 82 -17.40 -7.15 18.42
CA ARG A 82 -16.39 -6.12 18.71
C ARG A 82 -15.07 -6.62 18.15
N PRO A 83 -14.43 -5.93 17.18
CA PRO A 83 -13.09 -6.30 16.76
C PRO A 83 -12.18 -6.21 17.99
N PRO A 84 -11.48 -7.29 18.38
CA PRO A 84 -10.47 -7.19 19.42
C PRO A 84 -9.41 -6.17 18.97
N LYS A 85 -8.85 -5.37 19.88
CA LYS A 85 -7.62 -4.61 19.59
C LYS A 85 -6.50 -5.63 19.33
N ARG A 86 -6.30 -5.98 18.06
CA ARG A 86 -5.24 -6.92 17.64
C ARG A 86 -3.96 -6.12 17.52
N GLN A 87 -2.97 -6.38 18.38
CA GLN A 87 -1.60 -5.98 18.10
C GLN A 87 -1.07 -6.92 17.01
N MET A 88 -1.19 -6.49 15.75
CA MET A 88 -0.57 -7.20 14.63
C MET A 88 0.92 -6.86 14.61
N ALA A 89 1.76 -7.86 14.29
CA ALA A 89 3.17 -7.61 14.02
C ALA A 89 3.32 -6.67 12.81
N ASN A 90 4.36 -5.84 12.81
CA ASN A 90 4.66 -4.96 11.68
C ASN A 90 5.18 -5.79 10.49
N PRO A 91 4.45 -5.86 9.35
CA PRO A 91 4.87 -6.64 8.21
C PRO A 91 5.86 -5.89 7.30
N ALA A 92 6.04 -4.58 7.44
CA ALA A 92 6.91 -3.78 6.59
C ALA A 92 8.36 -4.30 6.50
N PRO A 93 9.04 -4.68 7.60
CA PRO A 93 10.41 -5.15 7.50
C PRO A 93 10.57 -6.44 6.69
N LEU A 94 9.57 -7.32 6.73
CA LEU A 94 9.58 -8.53 5.92
C LEU A 94 9.55 -8.20 4.43
N GLY A 95 8.67 -7.28 4.03
CA GLY A 95 8.57 -6.81 2.64
C GLY A 95 9.83 -6.07 2.19
N LEU A 96 10.40 -5.22 3.04
CA LEU A 96 11.64 -4.49 2.75
C LEU A 96 12.86 -5.42 2.60
N CYS A 97 12.96 -6.48 3.41
CA CYS A 97 14.00 -7.50 3.24
C CYS A 97 13.85 -8.28 1.92
N GLY A 98 12.60 -8.59 1.53
CA GLY A 98 12.26 -9.20 0.23
C GLY A 98 12.72 -8.35 -0.95
N PHE A 99 12.39 -7.07 -0.88
CA PHE A 99 12.83 -6.07 -1.84
C PHE A 99 14.35 -5.95 -1.89
N ALA A 100 15.00 -5.78 -0.74
CA ALA A 100 16.44 -5.53 -0.62
C ALA A 100 17.28 -6.66 -1.22
N LEU A 101 17.01 -7.92 -0.85
CA LEU A 101 17.75 -9.07 -1.37
C LEU A 101 17.65 -9.17 -2.90
N THR A 102 16.43 -9.01 -3.42
CA THR A 102 16.17 -9.16 -4.85
C THR A 102 16.79 -8.00 -5.64
N THR A 103 16.68 -6.78 -5.12
CA THR A 103 17.31 -5.57 -5.67
C THR A 103 18.83 -5.66 -5.64
N PHE A 104 19.41 -6.19 -4.57
CA PHE A 104 20.85 -6.42 -4.45
C PHE A 104 21.36 -7.32 -5.58
N LEU A 105 20.72 -8.47 -5.78
CA LEU A 105 21.10 -9.40 -6.85
C LEU A 105 20.97 -8.75 -8.23
N LEU A 106 19.84 -8.11 -8.52
CA LEU A 106 19.64 -7.39 -9.78
C LEU A 106 20.70 -6.31 -9.98
N GLY A 107 21.01 -5.52 -8.96
CA GLY A 107 22.05 -4.48 -8.99
C GLY A 107 23.43 -5.04 -9.32
N THR A 108 23.84 -6.13 -8.67
CA THR A 108 25.14 -6.77 -8.95
C THR A 108 25.25 -7.30 -10.38
N ILE A 109 24.16 -7.83 -10.94
CA ILE A 109 24.09 -8.34 -12.31
C ILE A 109 24.08 -7.20 -13.33
N ASN A 110 23.32 -6.13 -13.09
CA ASN A 110 23.32 -4.94 -13.95
C ASN A 110 24.69 -4.25 -13.97
N MET A 111 25.43 -4.29 -12.85
CA MET A 111 26.83 -3.86 -12.81
C MET A 111 27.81 -4.82 -13.51
N GLN A 112 27.35 -6.00 -13.94
CA GLN A 112 28.15 -7.08 -14.51
C GLN A 112 29.26 -7.55 -13.57
N THR A 113 28.96 -7.57 -12.27
CA THR A 113 29.90 -7.98 -11.23
C THR A 113 30.37 -9.41 -11.50
N ARG A 114 31.68 -9.67 -11.40
CA ARG A 114 32.29 -10.96 -11.74
C ARG A 114 32.10 -11.43 -13.20
N GLY A 115 31.69 -10.55 -14.12
CA GLY A 115 31.44 -10.90 -15.52
C GLY A 115 30.10 -11.61 -15.76
N ILE A 116 29.18 -11.59 -14.78
CA ILE A 116 27.84 -12.14 -14.92
C ILE A 116 27.01 -11.17 -15.76
N THR A 117 26.58 -11.59 -16.95
CA THR A 117 25.78 -10.76 -17.86
C THR A 117 24.35 -11.24 -18.04
N VAL A 118 24.05 -12.46 -17.60
CA VAL A 118 22.74 -13.10 -17.78
C VAL A 118 21.98 -13.07 -16.45
N PRO A 119 20.79 -12.45 -16.39
CA PRO A 119 20.07 -12.25 -15.14
C PRO A 119 19.29 -13.47 -14.63
N ASN A 120 19.34 -14.65 -15.27
CA ASN A 120 18.44 -15.77 -14.95
C ASN A 120 18.36 -16.16 -13.47
N ILE A 121 19.43 -15.97 -12.68
CA ILE A 121 19.41 -16.27 -11.24
C ILE A 121 18.41 -15.39 -10.46
N ILE A 122 18.04 -14.21 -10.96
CA ILE A 122 17.08 -13.31 -10.29
C ILE A 122 15.66 -13.86 -10.28
N VAL A 123 15.31 -14.75 -11.22
CA VAL A 123 13.95 -15.27 -11.38
C VAL A 123 13.44 -15.94 -10.11
N GLY A 124 14.29 -16.72 -9.43
CA GLY A 124 13.95 -17.37 -8.16
C GLY A 124 13.57 -16.38 -7.05
N PRO A 125 14.48 -15.50 -6.60
CA PRO A 125 14.19 -14.53 -5.55
C PRO A 125 13.10 -13.52 -5.96
N ALA A 126 13.01 -13.13 -7.24
CA ALA A 126 11.96 -12.24 -7.72
C ALA A 126 10.58 -12.90 -7.73
N MET A 127 10.46 -14.21 -7.96
CA MET A 127 9.17 -14.91 -7.74
C MET A 127 8.86 -15.11 -6.26
N ALA A 128 9.80 -15.65 -5.51
CA ALA A 128 9.53 -16.18 -4.18
C ALA A 128 9.56 -15.09 -3.09
N TYR A 129 10.58 -14.23 -3.09
CA TYR A 129 10.86 -13.36 -1.96
C TYR A 129 10.52 -11.89 -2.24
N GLY A 130 11.20 -11.27 -3.19
CA GLY A 130 10.82 -9.94 -3.68
C GLY A 130 9.44 -9.92 -4.31
N GLY A 131 8.95 -11.06 -4.80
CA GLY A 131 7.61 -11.18 -5.36
C GLY A 131 6.55 -11.56 -4.33
N LEU A 132 6.39 -12.86 -4.10
CA LEU A 132 5.31 -13.42 -3.30
C LEU A 132 5.36 -12.97 -1.84
N VAL A 133 6.49 -13.12 -1.15
CA VAL A 133 6.58 -12.73 0.27
C VAL A 133 6.37 -11.22 0.46
N GLN A 134 6.92 -10.40 -0.43
CA GLN A 134 6.71 -8.96 -0.39
C GLN A 134 5.24 -8.58 -0.65
N LEU A 135 4.58 -9.23 -1.61
CA LEU A 135 3.15 -9.05 -1.86
C LEU A 135 2.31 -9.42 -0.62
N LEU A 136 2.62 -10.55 0.02
CA LEU A 136 1.94 -10.98 1.24
C LEU A 136 2.15 -9.98 2.39
N ALA A 137 3.36 -9.44 2.55
CA ALA A 137 3.62 -8.37 3.53
C ALA A 137 2.73 -7.14 3.26
N GLY A 138 2.58 -6.74 1.99
CA GLY A 138 1.66 -5.67 1.61
C GLY A 138 0.18 -5.97 1.89
N MET A 139 -0.27 -7.23 1.74
CA MET A 139 -1.63 -7.62 2.15
C MET A 139 -1.84 -7.47 3.65
N TRP A 140 -0.81 -7.77 4.46
CA TRP A 140 -0.87 -7.57 5.91
C TRP A 140 -0.81 -6.10 6.31
N GLU A 141 -0.13 -5.24 5.55
CA GLU A 141 -0.21 -3.77 5.75
C GLU A 141 -1.63 -3.24 5.50
N MET A 142 -2.39 -3.81 4.53
CA MET A 142 -3.80 -3.46 4.35
C MET A 142 -4.62 -3.84 5.59
N ALA A 143 -4.39 -5.03 6.14
CA ALA A 143 -5.06 -5.47 7.36
C ALA A 143 -4.70 -4.61 8.59
N ALA A 144 -3.48 -4.03 8.59
CA ALA A 144 -3.03 -3.09 9.63
C ALA A 144 -3.50 -1.64 9.40
N GLY A 145 -4.17 -1.33 8.28
CA GLY A 145 -4.66 0.01 7.96
C GLY A 145 -3.59 0.97 7.41
N ASN A 146 -2.42 0.46 7.00
CA ASN A 146 -1.35 1.27 6.44
C ASN A 146 -1.42 1.30 4.90
N THR A 147 -2.15 2.28 4.35
CA THR A 147 -2.33 2.41 2.89
C THR A 147 -1.01 2.56 2.15
N PHE A 148 -0.04 3.32 2.67
CA PHE A 148 1.24 3.51 2.00
C PHE A 148 2.01 2.19 1.91
N GLY A 149 2.18 1.50 3.04
CA GLY A 149 2.89 0.21 3.09
C GLY A 149 2.20 -0.85 2.23
N ALA A 150 0.87 -0.90 2.28
CA ALA A 150 0.05 -1.77 1.47
C ALA A 150 0.30 -1.55 -0.03
N THR A 151 0.17 -0.31 -0.51
CA THR A 151 0.37 0.01 -1.92
C THR A 151 1.81 -0.23 -2.35
N ALA A 152 2.79 0.24 -1.57
CA ALA A 152 4.20 0.11 -1.93
C ALA A 152 4.65 -1.36 -2.00
N LEU A 153 4.46 -2.13 -0.92
CA LEU A 153 4.95 -3.51 -0.84
C LEU A 153 4.20 -4.42 -1.81
N SER A 154 2.88 -4.26 -1.96
CA SER A 154 2.11 -5.08 -2.89
C SER A 154 2.49 -4.80 -4.34
N SER A 155 2.64 -3.53 -4.71
CA SER A 155 3.03 -3.16 -6.07
C SER A 155 4.43 -3.63 -6.40
N TYR A 156 5.42 -3.45 -5.51
CA TYR A 156 6.77 -3.98 -5.76
C TYR A 156 6.82 -5.52 -5.74
N GLY A 157 5.97 -6.19 -4.96
CA GLY A 157 5.74 -7.63 -5.09
C GLY A 157 5.26 -8.02 -6.49
N GLY A 158 4.28 -7.28 -7.01
CA GLY A 158 3.81 -7.43 -8.40
C GLY A 158 4.90 -7.14 -9.44
N PHE A 159 5.70 -6.10 -9.24
CA PHE A 159 6.86 -5.77 -10.09
C PHE A 159 7.80 -6.97 -10.20
N TRP A 160 8.25 -7.54 -9.08
CA TRP A 160 9.18 -8.66 -9.08
C TRP A 160 8.60 -9.93 -9.70
N ILE A 161 7.32 -10.23 -9.42
CA ILE A 161 6.62 -11.34 -10.08
C ILE A 161 6.55 -11.11 -11.60
N SER A 162 6.23 -9.89 -12.04
CA SER A 162 6.15 -9.56 -13.47
C SER A 162 7.51 -9.66 -14.17
N LEU A 163 8.60 -9.21 -13.52
CA LEU A 163 9.96 -9.38 -14.02
C LEU A 163 10.33 -10.85 -14.17
N SER A 164 10.02 -11.67 -13.17
CA SER A 164 10.25 -13.11 -13.27
C SER A 164 9.48 -13.73 -14.42
N ILE A 165 8.20 -13.40 -14.59
CA ILE A 165 7.37 -13.89 -15.70
C ILE A 165 8.00 -13.54 -17.07
N ILE A 166 8.60 -12.35 -17.21
CA ILE A 166 9.30 -11.93 -18.42
C ILE A 166 10.52 -12.81 -18.72
N PHE A 167 11.29 -13.17 -17.69
CA PHE A 167 12.59 -13.86 -17.84
C PHE A 167 12.57 -15.38 -17.59
N ILE A 168 11.46 -15.98 -17.17
CA ILE A 168 11.34 -17.44 -16.98
C ILE A 168 11.51 -18.15 -18.34
N PRO A 169 12.57 -18.96 -18.54
CA PRO A 169 12.73 -19.74 -19.76
C PRO A 169 11.69 -20.85 -19.81
N GLY A 170 11.08 -21.06 -21.00
CA GLY A 170 10.08 -22.12 -21.21
C GLY A 170 8.72 -21.87 -20.55
N GLY A 171 8.52 -20.70 -19.92
CA GLY A 171 7.24 -20.30 -19.32
C GLY A 171 6.38 -19.49 -20.28
N PHE A 172 6.10 -18.24 -19.93
CA PHE A 172 5.22 -17.33 -20.69
C PHE A 172 5.81 -16.87 -22.03
N ASN A 173 7.12 -17.09 -22.26
CA ASN A 173 7.77 -16.82 -23.55
C ASN A 173 7.62 -15.38 -24.07
N ILE A 174 7.53 -14.40 -23.16
CA ILE A 174 7.31 -12.98 -23.51
C ILE A 174 8.45 -12.46 -24.40
N GLN A 175 9.70 -12.68 -23.98
CA GLN A 175 10.87 -12.22 -24.72
C GLN A 175 10.95 -12.86 -26.11
N SER A 176 10.74 -14.18 -26.21
CA SER A 176 10.81 -14.88 -27.50
C SER A 176 9.65 -14.54 -28.44
N ALA A 177 8.46 -14.26 -27.90
CA ALA A 177 7.33 -13.77 -28.69
C ALA A 177 7.60 -12.40 -29.31
N LEU A 178 8.18 -11.47 -28.56
CA LEU A 178 8.56 -10.14 -29.05
C LEU A 178 9.67 -10.22 -30.10
N ILE A 179 10.70 -11.05 -29.86
CA ILE A 179 11.77 -11.28 -30.85
C ILE A 179 11.21 -11.87 -32.15
N LYS A 180 10.28 -12.81 -32.06
CA LYS A 180 9.63 -13.41 -33.23
C LYS A 180 8.77 -12.40 -33.99
N ALA A 181 8.06 -11.51 -33.28
CA ALA A 181 7.27 -10.45 -33.88
C ALA A 181 8.13 -9.41 -34.60
N ASP A 182 9.37 -9.23 -34.15
CA ASP A 182 10.36 -8.30 -34.69
C ASP A 182 11.33 -8.97 -35.69
N ASN A 183 10.88 -10.00 -36.41
CA ASN A 183 11.66 -10.71 -37.43
C ASN A 183 13.03 -11.26 -36.94
N GLY A 184 13.15 -11.58 -35.65
CA GLY A 184 14.38 -12.07 -35.04
C GLY A 184 15.25 -10.99 -34.39
N SER A 185 14.87 -9.71 -34.51
CA SER A 185 15.48 -8.60 -33.79
C SER A 185 15.05 -8.57 -32.33
N THR A 186 15.89 -7.99 -31.45
CA THR A 186 15.60 -7.80 -30.03
C THR A 186 15.09 -6.39 -29.71
N GLU A 187 15.00 -5.51 -30.71
CA GLU A 187 14.69 -4.09 -30.52
C GLU A 187 13.33 -3.87 -29.89
N MET A 188 12.29 -4.53 -30.43
CA MET A 188 10.93 -4.44 -29.88
C MET A 188 10.83 -4.90 -28.43
N PHE A 189 11.59 -5.94 -28.05
CA PHE A 189 11.64 -6.41 -26.67
C PHE A 189 12.25 -5.35 -25.75
N TYR A 190 13.40 -4.82 -26.13
CA TYR A 190 14.10 -3.82 -25.34
C TYR A 190 13.31 -2.51 -25.20
N ASP A 191 12.61 -2.06 -26.24
CA ASP A 191 11.73 -0.88 -26.17
C ASP A 191 10.56 -1.13 -25.23
N SER A 192 9.91 -2.29 -25.35
CA SER A 192 8.82 -2.70 -24.46
C SER A 192 9.28 -2.78 -23.01
N PHE A 193 10.47 -3.33 -22.77
CA PHE A 193 11.05 -3.46 -21.43
C PHE A 193 11.48 -2.12 -20.84
N GLY A 194 12.05 -1.23 -21.66
CA GLY A 194 12.36 0.14 -21.27
C GLY A 194 11.11 0.93 -20.88
N LEU A 195 10.03 0.85 -21.66
CA LEU A 195 8.74 1.46 -21.33
C LEU A 195 8.11 0.88 -20.06
N PHE A 196 8.21 -0.44 -19.86
CA PHE A 196 7.80 -1.09 -18.63
C PHE A 196 8.52 -0.49 -17.41
N LEU A 197 9.85 -0.36 -17.46
CA LEU A 197 10.63 0.28 -16.40
C LEU A 197 10.27 1.76 -16.21
N MET A 198 9.92 2.46 -17.28
CA MET A 198 9.50 3.86 -17.19
C MET A 198 8.14 4.04 -16.53
N GLY A 199 7.20 3.10 -16.73
CA GLY A 199 5.96 3.05 -15.95
C GLY A 199 6.24 2.88 -14.45
N TRP A 200 7.20 2.02 -14.09
CA TRP A 200 7.62 1.83 -12.70
C TRP A 200 8.31 3.05 -12.11
N PHE A 201 9.15 3.74 -12.89
CA PHE A 201 9.70 5.04 -12.48
C PHE A 201 8.60 6.04 -12.12
N ILE A 202 7.59 6.22 -12.98
CA ILE A 202 6.49 7.15 -12.69
C ILE A 202 5.77 6.76 -11.39
N PHE A 203 5.48 5.47 -11.20
CA PHE A 203 4.86 4.98 -9.98
C PHE A 203 5.73 5.23 -8.73
N THR A 204 7.02 4.93 -8.81
CA THR A 204 7.97 5.13 -7.71
C THR A 204 8.14 6.62 -7.38
N PHE A 205 8.18 7.49 -8.38
CA PHE A 205 8.24 8.94 -8.20
C PHE A 205 7.03 9.47 -7.42
N LEU A 206 5.82 8.97 -7.72
CA LEU A 206 4.61 9.31 -6.95
C LEU A 206 4.73 8.87 -5.48
N LEU A 207 5.22 7.65 -5.24
CA LEU A 207 5.45 7.18 -3.87
C LEU A 207 6.53 7.99 -3.15
N TRP A 208 7.59 8.38 -3.87
CA TRP A 208 8.67 9.21 -3.31
C TRP A 208 8.13 10.54 -2.78
N ILE A 209 7.25 11.22 -3.51
CA ILE A 209 6.59 12.46 -3.05
C ILE A 209 5.85 12.21 -1.72
N CYS A 210 5.18 11.06 -1.57
CA CYS A 210 4.48 10.70 -0.33
C CYS A 210 5.44 10.47 0.85
N THR A 211 6.73 10.21 0.61
CA THR A 211 7.72 9.99 1.68
C THR A 211 8.38 11.27 2.21
N LEU A 212 8.13 12.45 1.62
CA LEU A 212 8.80 13.72 1.99
C LEU A 212 8.48 14.20 3.42
N ARG A 213 7.43 13.68 4.06
CA ARG A 213 7.09 13.93 5.47
C ARG A 213 7.57 12.85 6.44
N SER A 214 8.19 11.79 5.91
CA SER A 214 8.62 10.62 6.68
C SER A 214 10.03 10.78 7.28
N THR A 215 10.73 9.67 7.50
CA THR A 215 12.13 9.65 7.93
C THR A 215 13.06 9.92 6.74
N PHE A 216 14.25 10.43 7.02
CA PHE A 216 15.24 10.71 5.98
C PHE A 216 15.65 9.43 5.22
N ALA A 217 15.90 8.33 5.94
CA ALA A 217 16.23 7.04 5.34
C ALA A 217 15.10 6.51 4.44
N PHE A 218 13.85 6.60 4.88
CA PHE A 218 12.73 6.15 4.06
C PHE A 218 12.54 7.00 2.79
N CYS A 219 12.79 8.32 2.89
CA CYS A 219 12.77 9.20 1.73
C CYS A 219 13.93 8.93 0.75
N ILE A 220 15.14 8.66 1.26
CA ILE A 220 16.28 8.31 0.42
C ILE A 220 16.02 7.00 -0.31
N LEU A 221 15.46 5.99 0.37
CA LEU A 221 15.19 4.68 -0.22
C LEU A 221 14.38 4.81 -1.51
N PHE A 222 13.25 5.52 -1.44
CA PHE A 222 12.42 5.71 -2.63
C PHE A 222 13.12 6.56 -3.70
N PHE A 223 13.89 7.58 -3.31
CA PHE A 223 14.65 8.39 -4.25
C PHE A 223 15.70 7.58 -5.03
N VAL A 224 16.51 6.76 -4.35
CA VAL A 224 17.56 5.99 -5.03
C VAL A 224 16.98 4.89 -5.90
N VAL A 225 15.85 4.28 -5.49
CA VAL A 225 15.11 3.31 -6.30
C VAL A 225 14.49 3.98 -7.53
N ASP A 226 13.95 5.19 -7.39
CA ASP A 226 13.41 5.99 -8.49
C ASP A 226 14.49 6.27 -9.56
N VAL A 227 15.66 6.76 -9.12
CA VAL A 227 16.81 7.00 -10.00
C VAL A 227 17.30 5.70 -10.64
N ALA A 228 17.32 4.58 -9.90
CA ALA A 228 17.69 3.29 -10.46
C ALA A 228 16.76 2.88 -11.61
N LEU A 229 15.43 2.98 -11.42
CA LEU A 229 14.43 2.66 -12.44
C LEU A 229 14.51 3.60 -13.65
N LEU A 230 14.71 4.89 -13.42
CA LEU A 230 14.92 5.89 -14.47
C LEU A 230 16.14 5.53 -15.34
N LEU A 231 17.28 5.26 -14.71
CA LEU A 231 18.50 4.92 -15.42
C LEU A 231 18.38 3.58 -16.15
N LEU A 232 17.78 2.56 -15.52
CA LEU A 232 17.55 1.28 -16.19
C LEU A 232 16.62 1.45 -17.41
N GLY A 233 15.52 2.20 -17.27
CA GLY A 233 14.61 2.50 -18.37
C GLY A 233 15.32 3.21 -19.53
N ILE A 234 16.09 4.27 -19.24
CA ILE A 234 16.90 4.97 -20.24
C ILE A 234 17.94 4.04 -20.86
N GLY A 235 18.59 3.16 -20.08
CA GLY A 235 19.59 2.24 -20.59
C GLY A 235 19.02 1.24 -21.61
N TYR A 236 17.75 0.86 -21.50
CA TYR A 236 17.06 0.04 -22.49
C TYR A 236 16.52 0.84 -23.68
N LEU A 237 16.13 2.12 -23.50
CA LEU A 237 15.57 2.94 -24.58
C LEU A 237 16.65 3.67 -25.42
N HIS A 238 17.74 4.06 -24.79
CA HIS A 238 18.88 4.67 -25.46
C HIS A 238 19.91 3.57 -25.78
N ARG A 239 20.00 3.19 -27.05
CA ARG A 239 20.86 2.10 -27.52
C ARG A 239 22.27 2.56 -27.87
N ASP A 240 23.21 1.62 -27.90
CA ASP A 240 24.53 1.81 -28.49
C ASP A 240 24.49 1.68 -30.03
N ALA A 241 25.66 1.78 -30.68
CA ALA A 241 25.76 1.73 -32.14
C ALA A 241 25.38 0.36 -32.71
N GLU A 242 25.45 -0.68 -31.89
CA GLU A 242 25.12 -2.07 -32.20
C GLU A 242 23.63 -2.40 -31.92
N GLY A 243 22.84 -1.42 -31.45
CA GLY A 243 21.42 -1.59 -31.14
C GLY A 243 21.15 -2.28 -29.80
N ALA A 244 22.18 -2.50 -28.97
CA ALA A 244 22.06 -3.10 -27.65
C ALA A 244 21.78 -2.05 -26.56
N PRO A 245 21.25 -2.46 -25.39
CA PRO A 245 21.05 -1.55 -24.25
C PRO A 245 22.37 -0.88 -23.83
N ASN A 246 22.33 0.42 -23.56
CA ASN A 246 23.52 1.22 -23.21
C ASN A 246 24.11 0.77 -21.86
N ALA A 247 25.18 -0.03 -21.96
CA ALA A 247 25.80 -0.68 -20.81
C ALA A 247 26.29 0.30 -19.72
N PRO A 248 26.95 1.44 -20.02
CA PRO A 248 27.28 2.44 -19.01
C PRO A 248 26.08 2.92 -18.19
N VAL A 249 24.95 3.20 -18.84
CA VAL A 249 23.72 3.67 -18.16
C VAL A 249 23.09 2.56 -17.34
N ILE A 250 23.04 1.33 -17.85
CA ILE A 250 22.57 0.15 -17.11
C ILE A 250 23.42 -0.10 -15.85
N LYS A 251 24.75 0.05 -15.94
CA LYS A 251 25.65 -0.07 -14.79
C LYS A 251 25.40 1.00 -13.75
N ALA A 252 25.16 2.25 -14.18
CA ALA A 252 24.79 3.33 -13.27
C ALA A 252 23.46 3.01 -12.56
N GLY A 253 22.43 2.55 -13.28
CA GLY A 253 21.18 2.10 -12.68
C GLY A 253 21.37 0.93 -11.70
N GLY A 254 22.24 -0.03 -12.03
CA GLY A 254 22.63 -1.13 -11.14
C GLY A 254 23.31 -0.66 -9.85
N PHE A 255 24.14 0.38 -9.91
CA PHE A 255 24.76 0.98 -8.73
C PHE A 255 23.72 1.64 -7.81
N PHE A 256 22.79 2.42 -8.36
CA PHE A 256 21.70 3.01 -7.56
C PHE A 256 20.78 1.93 -6.95
N ALA A 257 20.53 0.83 -7.68
CA ALA A 257 19.80 -0.32 -7.14
C ALA A 257 20.53 -0.92 -5.91
N LEU A 258 21.87 -1.02 -5.94
CA LEU A 258 22.63 -1.47 -4.77
C LEU A 258 22.51 -0.53 -3.58
N LEU A 259 22.58 0.78 -3.81
CA LEU A 259 22.36 1.77 -2.75
C LEU A 259 20.96 1.61 -2.14
N GLY A 260 19.93 1.44 -2.96
CA GLY A 260 18.57 1.18 -2.50
C GLY A 260 18.42 -0.14 -1.74
N ALA A 261 19.14 -1.18 -2.13
CA ALA A 261 19.11 -2.46 -1.41
C ALA A 261 19.69 -2.33 0.02
N PHE A 262 20.85 -1.68 0.16
CA PHE A 262 21.44 -1.44 1.47
C PHE A 262 20.58 -0.53 2.34
N ASP A 263 19.99 0.51 1.77
CA ASP A 263 19.09 1.42 2.50
C ASP A 263 17.78 0.71 2.91
N ALA A 264 17.23 -0.15 2.05
CA ALA A 264 16.06 -0.96 2.39
C ALA A 264 16.34 -1.91 3.56
N TRP A 265 17.51 -2.55 3.60
CA TRP A 265 17.92 -3.34 4.77
C TRP A 265 18.13 -2.48 6.02
N TYR A 266 18.65 -1.25 5.88
CA TYR A 266 18.75 -0.32 7.01
C TYR A 266 17.37 0.02 7.58
N VAL A 267 16.41 0.37 6.73
CA VAL A 267 15.02 0.66 7.14
C VAL A 267 14.36 -0.58 7.74
N ALA A 268 14.57 -1.76 7.15
CA ALA A 268 14.05 -3.02 7.68
C ALA A 268 14.63 -3.33 9.06
N LEU A 269 15.93 -3.14 9.24
CA LEU A 269 16.60 -3.35 10.52
C LEU A 269 16.06 -2.40 11.58
N ALA A 270 15.87 -1.12 11.26
CA ALA A 270 15.25 -0.15 12.16
C ALA A 270 13.80 -0.52 12.55
N GLY A 271 13.08 -1.28 11.71
CA GLY A 271 11.74 -1.79 12.01
C GLY A 271 11.71 -3.15 12.71
N ILE A 272 12.81 -3.91 12.71
CA ILE A 272 12.96 -5.20 13.41
C ILE A 272 13.46 -4.99 14.83
N LEU A 273 14.38 -4.04 15.03
CA LEU A 273 15.01 -3.81 16.32
C LEU A 273 14.01 -3.23 17.33
N ASP A 274 13.98 -3.84 18.50
CA ASP A 274 13.19 -3.46 19.66
C ASP A 274 14.04 -3.68 20.93
N ASP A 275 13.63 -3.10 22.05
CA ASP A 275 14.33 -3.21 23.35
C ASP A 275 14.42 -4.68 23.83
N SER A 276 13.55 -5.55 23.32
CA SER A 276 13.53 -6.98 23.62
C SER A 276 14.58 -7.79 22.85
N ASN A 277 15.05 -7.32 21.68
CA ASN A 277 15.90 -8.10 20.77
C ASN A 277 17.24 -7.43 20.42
N SER A 278 17.49 -6.21 20.90
CA SER A 278 18.72 -5.46 20.60
C SER A 278 19.34 -4.78 21.82
N PHE A 279 20.67 -4.71 21.81
CA PHE A 279 21.45 -3.91 22.77
C PHE A 279 21.50 -2.42 22.41
N PHE A 280 21.05 -2.05 21.21
CA PHE A 280 21.05 -0.68 20.71
C PHE A 280 19.91 -0.43 19.72
N LEU A 281 19.37 0.79 19.72
CA LEU A 281 18.37 1.23 18.76
C LEU A 281 19.05 2.02 17.64
N ILE A 282 18.59 1.83 16.41
CA ILE A 282 19.14 2.55 15.26
C ILE A 282 18.61 3.99 15.26
N PRO A 283 19.50 5.00 15.13
CA PRO A 283 19.06 6.39 15.07
C PRO A 283 18.27 6.63 13.77
N VAL A 284 17.04 7.09 13.92
CA VAL A 284 16.18 7.48 12.80
C VAL A 284 16.15 8.99 12.71
N TRP A 285 16.68 9.53 11.62
CA TRP A 285 16.67 10.98 11.39
C TRP A 285 15.35 11.40 10.75
N HIS A 286 14.74 12.42 11.33
CA HIS A 286 13.47 12.98 10.89
C HIS A 286 13.70 14.33 10.22
N PHE A 287 12.94 14.63 9.17
CA PHE A 287 13.02 15.96 8.56
C PHE A 287 12.57 17.04 9.55
N PRO A 288 13.13 18.26 9.49
CA PRO A 288 12.74 19.36 10.37
C PRO A 288 11.23 19.62 10.33
N TRP A 289 10.63 19.54 9.15
CA TRP A 289 9.21 19.82 8.95
C TRP A 289 8.28 18.64 9.28
N SER A 290 8.80 17.44 9.54
CA SER A 290 8.00 16.27 9.97
C SER A 290 7.43 16.48 11.37
N GLU A 291 6.34 15.79 11.71
CA GLU A 291 5.68 15.93 13.02
C GLU A 291 6.64 15.64 14.18
N LYS A 292 7.35 14.51 14.14
CA LYS A 292 8.40 14.18 15.13
C LYS A 292 9.53 15.22 15.17
N GLY A 293 9.90 15.81 14.03
CA GLY A 293 10.88 16.90 13.98
C GLY A 293 10.38 18.22 14.61
N ARG A 294 9.09 18.52 14.48
CA ARG A 294 8.44 19.66 15.16
C ARG A 294 8.33 19.42 16.66
N GLU A 295 8.00 18.19 17.07
CA GLU A 295 7.94 17.78 18.48
C GLU A 295 9.29 17.88 19.17
N SER A 296 10.37 17.38 18.54
CA SER A 296 11.73 17.52 19.06
C SER A 296 12.08 18.99 19.29
N ARG A 297 11.85 19.85 18.29
CA ARG A 297 12.13 21.29 18.42
C ARG A 297 11.28 21.96 19.48
N ARG A 298 10.00 21.61 19.61
CA ARG A 298 9.14 22.14 20.67
C ARG A 298 9.69 21.77 22.04
N ARG A 299 10.13 20.51 22.23
CA ARG A 299 10.77 20.07 23.48
C ARG A 299 12.09 20.79 23.76
N ASP A 300 12.88 21.05 22.73
CA ASP A 300 14.15 21.78 22.88
C ASP A 300 13.89 23.26 23.25
N LEU A 301 12.87 23.89 22.66
CA LEU A 301 12.42 25.23 23.02
C LEU A 301 11.84 25.28 24.45
N GLU A 302 11.07 24.27 24.85
CA GLU A 302 10.54 24.14 26.22
C GLU A 302 11.66 23.95 27.25
N LYS A 303 12.72 23.20 26.93
CA LYS A 303 13.92 23.07 27.77
C LYS A 303 14.66 24.41 27.90
N GLN A 304 14.89 25.09 26.77
CA GLN A 304 15.51 26.42 26.77
C GLN A 304 14.69 27.45 27.56
N ALA A 305 13.36 27.39 27.48
CA ALA A 305 12.45 28.26 28.23
C ALA A 305 12.37 27.91 29.72
N SER A 306 12.61 26.66 30.10
CA SER A 306 12.59 26.22 31.51
C SER A 306 13.93 26.37 32.24
N GLY A 307 14.99 26.82 31.56
CA GLY A 307 16.28 27.14 32.18
C GLY A 307 17.07 25.93 32.70
N VAL A 308 16.76 24.72 32.20
CA VAL A 308 17.50 23.47 32.45
C VAL A 308 18.38 23.13 31.25
#